data_AF-A0A401TJF3-F1
#
_entry.id   AF-A0A401TJF3-F1
#
_cell.length_a   1.000
_cell.length_b   1.000
_cell.length_c   1.000
_cell.angle_alpha   90.00
_cell.angle_beta   90.00
_cell.angle_gamma   90.00
#
_symmetry.space_group_name_H-M   'P 1'
#
loop_
_entity.id
_entity.type
_entity.pdbx_description
1 polymer ?
#
loop_
_entity_poly.entity_id
_entity_poly.type
_entity_poly.pdbx_seq_one_letter_code
_entity_poly.pdbx_strand_id
1 'polypeptide(L)'
;MSGDGKSWAPKMAASLLLALALCGPVGRAHRPDLRTFSPPGTTLAHLAVHRETGAVYLGAVNLIYKMAANLTELRRHVTGPVEDNASCYPPPSVRACSQGLAPAPNVNKLLLLDYAGGRLVACGSAWQGVCQVLRLSDLFKMAEPHHRKEHYLSGVRDPTSTAGVAVPRPEEPGSSCLFIGTSIEGKSEYFPTLSSRLLTSDPEDARMFGLVYQDEFVSSQLKIPSDTLSRFPGFDIYYIHAFASERFVYFVTLQLDTELSAPAAAGGSAERFYASKIVRLCADDAKFYSYVEFTLACSRDGLEYGLVQAASVARPGRRLARSLGLPEGEEVLFAAFARGQKRRRAEQPGESLLCLFPLRHVKERIKARIQSCYHGNGKLSLPWLL
;
A
#
# COMPACT_ATOMS: atom_id res chain seq x y z
N MET A 1 -57.38 -38.71 44.13
CA MET A 1 -56.95 -39.62 45.21
C MET A 1 -55.53 -40.05 44.90
N SER A 2 -54.70 -40.02 45.93
CA SER A 2 -53.24 -40.29 45.93
C SER A 2 -52.84 -41.61 45.28
N GLY A 3 -51.61 -41.68 44.77
CA GLY A 3 -51.02 -42.92 44.28
C GLY A 3 -49.64 -42.78 43.64
N ASP A 4 -48.63 -42.40 44.43
CA ASP A 4 -47.20 -42.55 44.14
C ASP A 4 -46.80 -43.99 43.79
N GLY A 5 -45.75 -44.19 42.99
CA GLY A 5 -45.06 -45.49 42.98
C GLY A 5 -44.04 -45.80 41.89
N LYS A 6 -42.80 -45.34 42.11
CA LYS A 6 -41.52 -46.07 41.92
C LYS A 6 -41.10 -46.62 40.52
N SER A 7 -40.05 -45.96 40.01
CA SER A 7 -38.77 -46.52 39.51
C SER A 7 -38.65 -48.01 39.15
N TRP A 8 -38.24 -48.27 37.91
CA TRP A 8 -37.30 -49.34 37.58
C TRP A 8 -36.57 -49.04 36.26
N ALA A 9 -35.23 -48.97 36.29
CA ALA A 9 -34.41 -49.18 35.09
C ALA A 9 -34.42 -50.68 34.75
N PRO A 10 -34.36 -51.08 33.47
CA PRO A 10 -33.06 -51.57 33.00
C PRO A 10 -32.75 -51.34 31.50
N LYS A 11 -31.44 -51.23 31.25
CA LYS A 11 -30.64 -51.86 30.17
C LYS A 11 -31.38 -52.26 28.88
N MET A 12 -30.99 -51.66 27.74
CA MET A 12 -30.67 -52.41 26.51
C MET A 12 -29.74 -51.58 25.61
N ALA A 13 -28.43 -51.74 25.82
CA ALA A 13 -27.39 -51.38 24.88
C ALA A 13 -27.11 -52.61 24.00
N ALA A 14 -27.72 -52.70 22.82
CA ALA A 14 -27.31 -53.60 21.73
C ALA A 14 -28.26 -53.47 20.53
N SER A 15 -28.20 -52.37 19.76
CA SER A 15 -28.83 -52.31 18.42
C SER A 15 -28.30 -51.24 17.46
N LEU A 16 -27.15 -50.60 17.74
CA LEU A 16 -26.59 -49.56 16.86
C LEU A 16 -25.25 -49.93 16.19
N LEU A 17 -24.97 -51.23 16.02
CA LEU A 17 -23.73 -51.70 15.39
C LEU A 17 -23.91 -52.21 13.95
N LEU A 18 -25.08 -52.02 13.33
CA LEU A 18 -25.34 -52.48 11.96
C LEU A 18 -25.73 -51.36 10.96
N ALA A 19 -25.37 -50.11 11.25
CA ALA A 19 -25.58 -48.97 10.33
C ALA A 19 -24.30 -48.19 9.98
N LEU A 20 -23.12 -48.69 10.38
CA LEU A 20 -21.82 -48.04 10.13
C LEU A 20 -21.00 -48.67 9.00
N ALA A 21 -21.55 -49.66 8.27
CA ALA A 21 -20.83 -50.40 7.23
C ALA A 21 -21.17 -49.99 5.78
N LEU A 22 -21.75 -48.80 5.56
CA LEU A 22 -22.06 -48.28 4.21
C LEU A 22 -21.43 -46.92 3.88
N CYS A 23 -20.63 -46.33 4.76
CA CYS A 23 -19.72 -45.25 4.37
C CYS A 23 -18.42 -45.88 3.89
N GLY A 24 -18.34 -46.17 2.58
CA GLY A 24 -17.06 -46.35 1.91
C GLY A 24 -16.12 -45.15 2.18
N PRO A 25 -14.80 -45.31 2.00
CA PRO A 25 -13.87 -44.21 2.22
C PRO A 25 -14.33 -43.03 1.38
N VAL A 26 -14.68 -41.92 2.04
CA VAL A 26 -14.91 -40.64 1.38
C VAL A 26 -13.66 -40.41 0.54
N GLY A 27 -13.81 -40.57 -0.78
CA GLY A 27 -12.73 -40.35 -1.72
C GLY A 27 -12.12 -39.00 -1.40
N ARG A 28 -10.79 -38.96 -1.24
CA ARG A 28 -10.02 -37.72 -1.16
C ARG A 28 -10.63 -36.74 -2.14
N ALA A 29 -11.31 -35.70 -1.64
CA ALA A 29 -11.79 -34.62 -2.48
C ALA A 29 -10.61 -34.20 -3.34
N HIS A 30 -10.75 -34.36 -4.66
CA HIS A 30 -9.74 -33.96 -5.61
C HIS A 30 -9.58 -32.46 -5.44
N ARG A 31 -8.59 -32.03 -4.66
CA ARG A 31 -8.24 -30.62 -4.56
C ARG A 31 -7.87 -30.23 -5.98
N PRO A 32 -8.57 -29.28 -6.62
CA PRO A 32 -8.17 -28.84 -7.94
C PRO A 32 -6.70 -28.44 -7.85
N ASP A 33 -5.88 -28.99 -8.76
CA ASP A 33 -4.45 -28.70 -8.81
C ASP A 33 -4.30 -27.18 -8.99
N LEU A 34 -3.95 -26.49 -7.91
CA LEU A 34 -3.86 -25.04 -7.89
C LEU A 34 -2.64 -24.68 -8.74
N ARG A 35 -2.86 -23.93 -9.81
CA ARG A 35 -1.76 -23.37 -10.58
C ARG A 35 -0.97 -22.45 -9.67
N THR A 36 0.33 -22.69 -9.57
CA THR A 36 1.25 -21.91 -8.75
C THR A 36 2.47 -21.51 -9.58
N PHE A 37 3.09 -20.41 -9.18
CA PHE A 37 4.37 -19.98 -9.69
C PHE A 37 5.29 -19.73 -8.50
N SER A 38 6.47 -20.34 -8.50
CA SER A 38 7.45 -20.22 -7.42
C SER A 38 8.84 -20.09 -8.04
N PRO A 39 9.31 -18.86 -8.29
CA PRO A 39 10.61 -18.66 -8.91
C PRO A 39 11.73 -19.02 -7.91
N PRO A 40 12.74 -19.81 -8.32
CA PRO A 40 13.85 -20.13 -7.43
C PRO A 40 14.75 -18.90 -7.24
N GLY A 41 15.22 -18.68 -6.01
CA GLY A 41 16.28 -17.71 -5.71
C GLY A 41 15.86 -16.23 -5.70
N THR A 42 14.55 -15.93 -5.72
CA THR A 42 14.06 -14.55 -5.55
C THR A 42 12.83 -14.50 -4.64
N THR A 43 12.60 -13.35 -4.03
CA THR A 43 11.42 -13.05 -3.22
C THR A 43 10.48 -12.17 -4.02
N LEU A 44 9.23 -12.60 -4.16
CA LEU A 44 8.16 -11.81 -4.77
C LEU A 44 7.73 -10.68 -3.81
N ALA A 45 7.43 -9.51 -4.36
CA ALA A 45 7.03 -8.31 -3.62
C ALA A 45 5.63 -7.83 -4.02
N HIS A 46 5.38 -7.70 -5.33
CA HIS A 46 4.15 -7.10 -5.85
C HIS A 46 3.51 -7.95 -6.95
N LEU A 47 2.18 -7.82 -7.08
CA LEU A 47 1.40 -8.46 -8.14
C LEU A 47 0.41 -7.44 -8.71
N ALA A 48 0.35 -7.34 -10.04
CA ALA A 48 -0.65 -6.57 -10.75
C ALA A 48 -1.27 -7.41 -11.87
N VAL A 49 -2.60 -7.33 -12.02
CA VAL A 49 -3.32 -8.04 -13.08
C VAL A 49 -3.83 -7.03 -14.10
N HIS A 50 -3.56 -7.27 -15.37
CA HIS A 50 -4.10 -6.47 -16.45
C HIS A 50 -5.60 -6.75 -16.61
N ARG A 51 -6.42 -5.70 -16.47
CA ARG A 51 -7.89 -5.82 -16.42
C ARG A 51 -8.50 -6.48 -17.65
N GLU A 52 -7.95 -6.22 -18.84
CA GLU A 52 -8.50 -6.74 -20.10
C GLU A 52 -7.93 -8.10 -20.50
N THR A 53 -6.60 -8.27 -20.47
CA THR A 53 -5.95 -9.49 -20.96
C THR A 53 -5.82 -10.60 -19.91
N GLY A 54 -6.00 -10.27 -18.62
CA GLY A 54 -5.74 -11.20 -17.52
C GLY A 54 -4.26 -11.54 -17.33
N ALA A 55 -3.35 -10.89 -18.06
CA ALA A 55 -1.91 -11.07 -17.86
C ALA A 55 -1.51 -10.63 -16.45
N VAL A 56 -0.64 -11.40 -15.81
CA VAL A 56 -0.18 -11.14 -14.44
C VAL A 56 1.25 -10.63 -14.49
N TYR A 57 1.50 -9.49 -13.87
CA TYR A 57 2.83 -8.91 -13.70
C TYR A 57 3.27 -9.11 -12.25
N LEU A 58 4.47 -9.63 -12.05
CA LEU A 58 5.02 -9.91 -10.72
C LEU A 58 6.31 -9.12 -10.53
N GLY A 59 6.35 -8.26 -9.52
CA GLY A 59 7.54 -7.56 -9.09
C GLY A 59 8.25 -8.38 -8.02
N ALA A 60 9.55 -8.56 -8.15
CA ALA A 60 10.38 -9.34 -7.25
C ALA A 60 11.68 -8.61 -6.94
N VAL A 61 12.51 -9.20 -6.07
CA VAL A 61 13.89 -8.75 -5.90
C VAL A 61 14.68 -9.12 -7.15
N ASN A 62 15.32 -8.14 -7.78
CA ASN A 62 16.13 -8.26 -9.00
C ASN A 62 15.41 -8.68 -10.28
N LEU A 63 14.09 -8.93 -10.23
CA LEU A 63 13.33 -9.48 -11.35
C LEU A 63 11.92 -8.88 -11.45
N ILE A 64 11.43 -8.76 -12.68
CA ILE A 64 10.02 -8.52 -12.99
C ILE A 64 9.55 -9.59 -13.97
N TYR A 65 8.42 -10.22 -13.69
CA TYR A 65 7.85 -11.26 -14.55
C TYR A 65 6.57 -10.78 -15.20
N LYS A 66 6.32 -11.29 -16.40
CA LYS A 66 5.02 -11.28 -17.06
C LYS A 66 4.57 -12.71 -17.26
N MET A 67 3.37 -13.00 -16.80
CA MET A 67 2.76 -14.32 -16.82
C MET A 67 1.45 -14.25 -17.63
N ALA A 68 1.07 -15.39 -18.19
CA ALA A 68 -0.29 -15.60 -18.66
C ALA A 68 -1.25 -15.74 -17.46
N ALA A 69 -2.56 -15.66 -17.72
CA ALA A 69 -3.60 -15.81 -16.69
C ALA A 69 -3.55 -17.15 -15.93
N ASN A 70 -2.95 -18.18 -16.54
CA ASN A 70 -2.72 -19.49 -15.93
C ASN A 70 -1.41 -19.61 -15.14
N LEU A 71 -0.73 -18.48 -14.90
CA LEU A 71 0.58 -18.39 -14.23
C LEU A 71 1.72 -19.10 -14.97
N THR A 72 1.63 -19.26 -16.29
CA THR A 72 2.77 -19.66 -17.13
C THR A 72 3.64 -18.43 -17.42
N GLU A 73 4.96 -18.54 -17.21
CA GLU A 73 5.90 -17.45 -17.47
C GLU A 73 5.96 -17.15 -18.97
N LEU A 74 5.72 -15.89 -19.35
CA LEU A 74 5.82 -15.42 -20.73
C LEU A 74 7.13 -14.68 -20.98
N ARG A 75 7.51 -13.80 -20.04
CA ARG A 75 8.71 -12.96 -20.08
C ARG A 75 9.23 -12.72 -18.66
N ARG A 76 10.53 -12.46 -18.57
CA ARG A 76 11.20 -11.96 -17.37
C ARG A 76 12.11 -10.79 -17.74
N HIS A 77 12.24 -9.83 -16.85
CA HIS A 77 13.12 -8.66 -16.96
C HIS A 77 14.03 -8.61 -15.75
N VAL A 78 15.34 -8.47 -15.96
CA VAL A 78 16.34 -8.41 -14.90
C VAL A 78 16.52 -6.97 -14.45
N THR A 79 16.28 -6.70 -13.17
CA THR A 79 16.44 -5.37 -12.54
C THR A 79 17.63 -5.28 -11.60
N GLY A 80 18.33 -6.40 -11.33
CA GLY A 80 19.53 -6.45 -10.50
C GLY A 80 20.13 -7.85 -10.39
N PRO A 81 21.09 -8.09 -9.47
CA PRO A 81 21.71 -7.10 -8.58
C PRO A 81 22.50 -6.04 -9.36
N VAL A 82 22.72 -4.88 -8.76
CA VAL A 82 23.48 -3.77 -9.37
C VAL A 82 24.55 -3.28 -8.41
N GLU A 83 25.69 -2.79 -8.93
CA GLU A 83 26.72 -2.13 -8.13
C GLU A 83 26.17 -0.81 -7.59
N ASP A 84 25.89 -0.76 -6.28
CA ASP A 84 25.26 0.39 -5.64
C ASP A 84 25.58 0.44 -4.14
N ASN A 85 25.37 1.62 -3.54
CA ASN A 85 25.44 1.80 -2.10
C ASN A 85 24.28 2.69 -1.63
N ALA A 86 23.50 2.23 -0.66
CA ALA A 86 22.31 2.94 -0.17
C ALA A 86 22.63 4.30 0.47
N SER A 87 23.88 4.55 0.87
CA SER A 87 24.36 5.83 1.39
C SER A 87 24.80 6.81 0.30
N CYS A 88 24.86 6.39 -0.96
CA CYS A 88 25.35 7.20 -2.07
C CYS A 88 24.29 8.18 -2.58
N TYR A 89 24.57 9.50 -2.57
CA TYR A 89 23.68 10.49 -3.16
C TYR A 89 24.45 11.60 -3.87
N PRO A 90 24.19 11.89 -5.16
CA PRO A 90 23.41 11.08 -6.11
C PRO A 90 23.99 9.68 -6.38
N PRO A 91 23.26 8.78 -7.06
CA PRO A 91 23.74 7.44 -7.43
C PRO A 91 25.04 7.45 -8.26
N PRO A 92 25.79 6.32 -8.29
CA PRO A 92 27.10 6.23 -8.94
C PRO A 92 27.09 6.53 -10.44
N SER A 93 25.94 6.40 -11.11
CA SER A 93 25.78 6.74 -12.53
C SER A 93 25.90 8.23 -12.83
N VAL A 94 25.67 9.09 -11.85
CA VAL A 94 25.70 10.56 -11.99
C VAL A 94 26.94 11.17 -11.35
N ARG A 95 27.37 10.63 -10.21
CA ARG A 95 28.54 11.12 -9.48
C ARG A 95 29.29 9.96 -8.84
N ALA A 96 30.62 10.02 -8.85
CA ALA A 96 31.45 9.06 -8.14
C ALA A 96 31.10 9.03 -6.64
N CYS A 97 30.87 7.81 -6.14
CA CYS A 97 30.54 7.57 -4.75
C CYS A 97 31.81 7.57 -3.88
N SER A 98 31.77 8.18 -2.70
CA SER A 98 32.89 8.07 -1.74
C SER A 98 32.87 6.74 -0.98
N GLN A 99 31.69 6.11 -0.89
CA GLN A 99 31.51 4.81 -0.27
C GLN A 99 31.83 3.68 -1.26
N GLY A 100 32.32 2.55 -0.75
CA GLY A 100 32.53 1.35 -1.55
C GLY A 100 31.23 0.87 -2.18
N LEU A 101 31.28 0.56 -3.48
CA LEU A 101 30.19 -0.08 -4.20
C LEU A 101 30.28 -1.60 -4.02
N ALA A 102 29.13 -2.24 -3.96
CA ALA A 102 29.02 -3.69 -3.93
C ALA A 102 27.74 -4.13 -4.67
N PRO A 103 27.67 -5.40 -5.12
CA PRO A 103 26.43 -5.94 -5.67
C PRO A 103 25.30 -5.85 -4.64
N ALA A 104 24.33 -4.98 -4.91
CA ALA A 104 23.18 -4.73 -4.06
C ALA A 104 21.89 -5.27 -4.71
N PRO A 105 20.98 -5.86 -3.94
CA PRO A 105 19.68 -6.27 -4.46
C PRO A 105 18.82 -5.04 -4.79
N ASN A 106 18.12 -5.10 -5.91
CA ASN A 106 17.10 -4.13 -6.30
C ASN A 106 15.71 -4.68 -5.96
N VAL A 107 15.12 -4.20 -4.87
CA VAL A 107 13.78 -4.61 -4.43
C VAL A 107 12.73 -3.84 -5.22
N ASN A 108 11.78 -4.54 -5.85
CA ASN A 108 10.62 -3.87 -6.45
C ASN A 108 9.71 -3.29 -5.34
N LYS A 109 9.59 -1.96 -5.29
CA LYS A 109 8.81 -1.20 -4.30
C LYS A 109 7.45 -0.76 -4.81
N LEU A 110 7.30 -0.62 -6.13
CA LEU A 110 6.02 -0.30 -6.76
C LEU A 110 5.93 -1.03 -8.10
N LEU A 111 4.75 -1.55 -8.38
CA LEU A 111 4.41 -2.14 -9.67
C LEU A 111 3.03 -1.64 -10.09
N LEU A 112 2.99 -0.80 -11.11
CA LEU A 112 1.79 -0.06 -11.48
C LEU A 112 1.53 -0.14 -12.99
N LEU A 113 0.33 -0.55 -13.36
CA LEU A 113 -0.13 -0.55 -14.75
C LEU A 113 -0.70 0.83 -15.09
N ASP A 114 -0.03 1.55 -15.98
CA ASP A 114 -0.51 2.80 -16.57
C ASP A 114 -1.18 2.50 -17.91
N TYR A 115 -2.51 2.35 -17.86
CA TYR A 115 -3.32 2.00 -19.02
C TYR A 115 -3.34 3.12 -20.07
N ALA A 116 -3.31 4.40 -19.66
CA ALA A 116 -3.34 5.52 -20.59
C ALA A 116 -2.05 5.55 -21.44
N GLY A 117 -0.89 5.34 -20.81
CA GLY A 117 0.41 5.27 -21.49
C GLY A 117 0.77 3.87 -22.04
N GLY A 118 -0.09 2.86 -21.89
CA GLY A 118 0.18 1.50 -22.38
C GLY A 118 1.44 0.85 -21.80
N ARG A 119 1.75 1.11 -20.53
CA ARG A 119 3.06 0.78 -19.92
C ARG A 119 2.96 0.29 -18.48
N LEU A 120 4.02 -0.37 -18.04
CA LEU A 120 4.25 -0.79 -16.67
C LEU A 120 5.29 0.13 -16.03
N VAL A 121 4.90 0.83 -14.97
CA VAL A 121 5.82 1.60 -14.13
C VAL A 121 6.29 0.70 -12.99
N ALA A 122 7.58 0.45 -12.92
CA ALA A 122 8.19 -0.42 -11.92
C ALA A 122 9.30 0.32 -11.17
N CYS A 123 9.05 0.69 -9.91
CA CYS A 123 10.03 1.42 -9.11
C CYS A 123 10.82 0.47 -8.21
N GLY A 124 12.14 0.60 -8.26
CA GLY A 124 13.07 -0.20 -7.48
C GLY A 124 13.50 0.48 -6.18
N SER A 125 14.41 -0.17 -5.45
CA SER A 125 15.11 0.41 -4.29
C SER A 125 16.55 0.81 -4.63
N ALA A 126 17.14 0.24 -5.68
CA ALA A 126 18.49 0.59 -6.11
C ALA A 126 18.55 2.01 -6.68
N TRP A 127 19.76 2.58 -6.69
CA TRP A 127 20.04 3.93 -7.20
C TRP A 127 19.14 5.00 -6.58
N GLN A 128 18.95 4.92 -5.26
CA GLN A 128 18.07 5.82 -4.50
C GLN A 128 16.59 5.76 -4.95
N GLY A 129 16.16 4.61 -5.49
CA GLY A 129 14.77 4.33 -5.83
C GLY A 129 14.35 4.82 -7.21
N VAL A 130 15.20 4.62 -8.22
CA VAL A 130 14.87 4.92 -9.62
C VAL A 130 13.75 4.01 -10.11
N CYS A 131 12.87 4.55 -10.97
CA CYS A 131 11.85 3.77 -11.67
C CYS A 131 12.25 3.40 -13.09
N GLN A 132 11.79 2.22 -13.50
CA GLN A 132 11.80 1.76 -14.87
C GLN A 132 10.41 1.88 -15.49
N VAL A 133 10.37 2.20 -16.77
CA VAL A 133 9.17 2.17 -17.60
C VAL A 133 9.31 1.01 -18.58
N LEU A 134 8.46 -0.01 -18.43
CA LEU A 134 8.49 -1.22 -19.24
C LEU A 134 7.27 -1.30 -20.15
N ARG A 135 7.45 -1.80 -21.37
CA ARG A 135 6.34 -2.06 -22.29
C ARG A 135 5.51 -3.25 -21.82
N LEU A 136 4.19 -3.13 -21.88
CA LEU A 136 3.27 -4.19 -21.41
C LEU A 136 3.39 -5.51 -22.19
N SER A 137 3.73 -5.48 -23.47
CA SER A 137 3.75 -6.67 -24.34
C SER A 137 4.92 -7.62 -24.04
N ASP A 138 6.12 -7.08 -23.85
CA ASP A 138 7.38 -7.84 -23.86
C ASP A 138 8.31 -7.53 -22.67
N LEU A 139 7.94 -6.58 -21.79
CA LEU A 139 8.79 -6.04 -20.72
C LEU A 139 10.07 -5.36 -21.24
N PHE A 140 10.05 -4.84 -22.47
CA PHE A 140 11.14 -4.01 -22.99
C PHE A 140 11.24 -2.71 -22.17
N LYS A 141 12.45 -2.37 -21.72
CA LYS A 141 12.72 -1.15 -20.98
C LYS A 141 12.71 0.04 -21.92
N MET A 142 11.66 0.84 -21.83
CA MET A 142 11.46 2.03 -22.65
C MET A 142 12.20 3.23 -22.05
N ALA A 143 12.26 3.32 -20.72
CA ALA A 143 12.99 4.38 -20.04
C ALA A 143 13.41 3.99 -18.62
N GLU A 144 14.49 4.61 -18.15
CA GLU A 144 14.96 4.56 -16.76
C GLU A 144 15.60 5.91 -16.41
N PRO A 145 14.80 6.99 -16.30
CA PRO A 145 15.31 8.32 -16.02
C PRO A 145 16.02 8.33 -14.67
N HIS A 146 17.25 8.85 -14.62
CA HIS A 146 18.06 8.88 -13.40
C HIS A 146 19.02 10.08 -13.31
N HIS A 147 18.88 11.08 -14.19
CA HIS A 147 19.81 12.23 -14.22
C HIS A 147 19.40 13.40 -13.32
N ARG A 148 18.13 13.47 -12.88
CA ARG A 148 17.59 14.57 -12.08
C ARG A 148 17.19 14.09 -10.68
N LYS A 149 17.16 15.02 -9.71
CA LYS A 149 16.82 14.69 -8.31
C LYS A 149 15.42 14.12 -8.19
N GLU A 150 14.50 14.61 -9.02
CA GLU A 150 13.12 14.17 -9.12
C GLU A 150 13.02 12.71 -9.55
N HIS A 151 14.01 12.14 -10.24
CA HIS A 151 13.97 10.74 -10.64
C HIS A 151 14.24 9.77 -9.47
N TYR A 152 14.76 10.26 -8.36
CA TYR A 152 15.01 9.48 -7.16
C TYR A 152 13.78 9.55 -6.23
N LEU A 153 13.18 8.41 -5.92
CA LEU A 153 12.02 8.35 -5.03
C LEU A 153 12.42 8.12 -3.58
N SER A 154 13.15 7.03 -3.33
CA SER A 154 13.59 6.60 -2.01
C SER A 154 14.30 5.24 -2.13
N GLY A 155 15.52 5.15 -1.61
CA GLY A 155 16.30 3.91 -1.56
C GLY A 155 15.88 2.89 -0.49
N VAL A 156 14.78 3.13 0.24
CA VAL A 156 14.28 2.22 1.29
C VAL A 156 13.97 0.86 0.70
N ARG A 157 14.44 -0.23 1.35
CA ARG A 157 14.33 -1.60 0.82
C ARG A 157 13.07 -2.37 1.25
N ASP A 158 12.25 -1.79 2.12
CA ASP A 158 10.97 -2.39 2.52
C ASP A 158 10.00 -2.36 1.32
N PRO A 159 9.57 -3.52 0.77
CA PRO A 159 8.65 -3.56 -0.37
C PRO A 159 7.24 -3.09 0.00
N THR A 160 6.89 -3.02 1.29
CA THR A 160 5.53 -2.69 1.76
C THR A 160 5.34 -1.20 2.09
N SER A 161 6.39 -0.38 1.92
CA SER A 161 6.39 1.01 2.38
C SER A 161 6.02 2.03 1.31
N THR A 162 5.78 1.58 0.08
CA THR A 162 5.48 2.43 -1.07
C THR A 162 4.17 2.01 -1.71
N ALA A 163 3.31 2.98 -2.01
CA ALA A 163 2.11 2.77 -2.81
C ALA A 163 1.91 3.96 -3.76
N GLY A 164 1.19 3.73 -4.84
CA GLY A 164 0.86 4.79 -5.78
C GLY A 164 -0.25 4.44 -6.75
N VAL A 165 -0.76 5.45 -7.44
CA VAL A 165 -1.78 5.32 -8.48
C VAL A 165 -1.46 6.26 -9.64
N ALA A 166 -1.73 5.78 -10.86
CA ALA A 166 -1.64 6.59 -12.07
C ALA A 166 -3.05 7.08 -12.42
N VAL A 167 -3.20 8.39 -12.54
CA VAL A 167 -4.46 9.05 -12.95
C VAL A 167 -4.25 9.63 -14.35
N PRO A 168 -4.99 9.18 -15.37
CA PRO A 168 -4.86 9.72 -16.72
C PRO A 168 -5.09 11.23 -16.76
N ARG A 169 -4.35 11.94 -17.62
CA ARG A 169 -4.51 13.38 -17.83
C ARG A 169 -5.43 13.65 -19.02
N PRO A 170 -6.65 14.19 -18.81
CA PRO A 170 -7.59 14.45 -19.91
C PRO A 170 -7.03 15.40 -20.99
N GLU A 171 -6.18 16.34 -20.60
CA GLU A 171 -5.59 17.36 -21.46
C GLU A 171 -4.44 16.86 -22.34
N GLU A 172 -3.84 15.70 -22.01
CA GLU A 172 -2.68 15.17 -22.73
C GLU A 172 -2.82 13.64 -22.91
N PRO A 173 -3.39 13.18 -24.05
CA PRO A 173 -3.58 11.76 -24.32
C PRO A 173 -2.28 10.96 -24.23
N GLY A 174 -2.35 9.79 -23.61
CA GLY A 174 -1.16 8.95 -23.37
C GLY A 174 -0.35 9.34 -22.12
N SER A 175 -0.67 10.47 -21.49
CA SER A 175 -0.02 10.94 -20.27
C SER A 175 -0.88 10.70 -19.03
N SER A 176 -0.22 10.50 -17.90
CA SER A 176 -0.83 10.27 -16.59
C SER A 176 -0.10 11.09 -15.51
N CYS A 177 -0.77 11.36 -14.39
CA CYS A 177 -0.15 11.83 -13.15
C CYS A 177 0.05 10.63 -12.23
N LEU A 178 1.30 10.37 -11.82
CA LEU A 178 1.65 9.41 -10.79
C LEU A 178 1.58 10.09 -9.42
N PHE A 179 0.61 9.68 -8.62
CA PHE A 179 0.61 9.99 -7.19
C PHE A 179 1.32 8.85 -6.47
N ILE A 180 2.41 9.16 -5.77
CA ILE A 180 3.25 8.15 -5.13
C ILE A 180 3.64 8.59 -3.73
N GLY A 181 3.38 7.70 -2.78
CA GLY A 181 3.80 7.81 -1.39
C GLY A 181 4.87 6.78 -1.06
N THR A 182 5.94 7.19 -0.39
CA THR A 182 7.02 6.30 0.05
C THR A 182 7.56 6.72 1.41
N SER A 183 8.03 5.72 2.17
CA SER A 183 8.89 5.95 3.32
C SER A 183 10.25 6.51 2.89
N ILE A 184 10.91 7.25 3.77
CA ILE A 184 12.14 7.99 3.44
C ILE A 184 13.34 7.69 4.35
N GLU A 185 13.17 6.92 5.44
CA GLU A 185 14.23 6.58 6.41
C GLU A 185 15.01 7.81 6.90
N GLY A 186 14.29 8.90 7.18
CA GLY A 186 14.86 10.15 7.71
C GLY A 186 15.56 11.04 6.67
N LYS A 187 15.60 10.66 5.38
CA LYS A 187 16.22 11.44 4.30
C LYS A 187 15.30 12.55 3.76
N SER A 188 14.73 13.39 4.63
CA SER A 188 13.70 14.38 4.25
C SER A 188 14.19 15.51 3.35
N GLU A 189 15.49 15.83 3.40
CA GLU A 189 16.08 16.82 2.50
C GLU A 189 16.02 16.33 1.04
N TYR A 190 16.28 15.04 0.83
CA TYR A 190 16.39 14.43 -0.50
C TYR A 190 15.03 14.05 -1.09
N PHE A 191 14.16 13.43 -0.29
CA PHE A 191 12.96 12.80 -0.80
C PHE A 191 11.68 13.36 -0.18
N PRO A 192 10.66 13.70 -0.97
CA PRO A 192 9.31 13.87 -0.47
C PRO A 192 8.72 12.52 -0.05
N THR A 193 7.88 12.52 0.98
CA THR A 193 7.14 11.32 1.39
C THR A 193 5.93 11.08 0.50
N LEU A 194 5.30 12.13 -0.04
CA LEU A 194 4.18 12.06 -0.98
C LEU A 194 4.43 13.04 -2.12
N SER A 195 4.19 12.64 -3.37
CA SER A 195 4.37 13.52 -4.52
C SER A 195 3.43 13.17 -5.68
N SER A 196 3.13 14.18 -6.49
CA SER A 196 2.45 14.05 -7.78
C SER A 196 3.46 14.33 -8.89
N ARG A 197 3.61 13.37 -9.78
CA ARG A 197 4.66 13.34 -10.81
C ARG A 197 4.10 13.09 -12.20
N LEU A 198 4.78 13.58 -13.21
CA LEU A 198 4.41 13.43 -14.60
C LEU A 198 4.79 12.04 -15.11
N LEU A 199 3.85 11.37 -15.76
CA LEU A 199 4.11 10.25 -16.65
C LEU A 199 3.77 10.71 -18.07
N THR A 200 4.77 11.21 -18.79
CA THR A 200 4.62 11.76 -20.15
C THR A 200 4.31 10.68 -21.18
N SER A 201 3.68 11.04 -22.30
CA SER A 201 3.35 10.09 -23.38
C SER A 201 4.61 9.48 -24.00
N ASP A 202 5.63 10.30 -24.23
CA ASP A 202 6.99 9.86 -24.58
C ASP A 202 7.76 9.39 -23.33
N PRO A 203 8.16 8.10 -23.24
CA PRO A 203 8.94 7.57 -22.13
C PRO A 203 10.31 8.22 -21.94
N GLU A 204 10.93 8.76 -22.99
CA GLU A 204 12.27 9.35 -22.95
C GLU A 204 12.27 10.86 -22.65
N ASP A 205 11.10 11.48 -22.55
CA ASP A 205 10.95 12.89 -22.19
C ASP A 205 11.63 13.16 -20.83
N ALA A 206 12.48 14.19 -20.78
CA ALA A 206 13.20 14.56 -19.56
C ALA A 206 12.30 15.05 -18.41
N ARG A 207 11.01 15.30 -18.68
CA ARG A 207 9.97 15.61 -17.68
C ARG A 207 9.39 14.35 -17.02
N MET A 208 9.68 13.15 -17.53
CA MET A 208 9.25 11.89 -16.94
C MET A 208 9.64 11.81 -15.45
N PHE A 209 8.68 11.47 -14.60
CA PHE A 209 8.79 11.50 -13.13
C PHE A 209 9.07 12.87 -12.49
N GLY A 210 9.14 13.95 -13.26
CA GLY A 210 9.19 15.32 -12.75
C GLY A 210 7.92 15.70 -12.00
N LEU A 211 7.99 16.69 -11.11
CA LEU A 211 6.83 17.18 -10.37
C LEU A 211 5.80 17.81 -11.34
N VAL A 212 4.51 17.60 -11.07
CA VAL A 212 3.42 18.22 -11.87
C VAL A 212 3.47 19.75 -11.79
N TYR A 213 3.81 20.28 -10.62
CA TYR A 213 4.01 21.70 -10.40
C TYR A 213 5.16 21.92 -9.43
N GLN A 214 6.03 22.88 -9.75
CA GLN A 214 7.17 23.24 -8.93
C GLN A 214 7.42 24.73 -9.04
N ASP A 215 7.39 25.39 -7.89
CA ASP A 215 7.67 26.80 -7.71
C ASP A 215 8.51 26.96 -6.42
N GLU A 216 9.09 28.16 -6.21
CA GLU A 216 9.98 28.46 -5.08
C GLU A 216 9.29 28.24 -3.72
N PHE A 217 7.97 28.49 -3.65
CA PHE A 217 7.20 28.40 -2.41
C PHE A 217 6.40 27.11 -2.28
N VAL A 218 5.86 26.59 -3.37
CA VAL A 218 4.92 25.46 -3.36
C VAL A 218 5.26 24.53 -4.50
N SER A 219 5.24 23.24 -4.20
CA SER A 219 5.49 22.18 -5.17
C SER A 219 4.46 21.08 -4.97
N SER A 220 4.23 20.26 -5.99
CA SER A 220 3.30 19.13 -5.97
C SER A 220 3.88 17.93 -5.19
N GLN A 221 4.36 18.19 -3.97
CA GLN A 221 5.00 17.23 -3.07
C GLN A 221 4.87 17.67 -1.61
N LEU A 222 4.98 16.69 -0.71
CA LEU A 222 4.98 16.87 0.73
C LEU A 222 6.24 16.24 1.32
N LYS A 223 7.01 17.02 2.08
CA LYS A 223 8.24 16.58 2.77
C LYS A 223 8.00 16.50 4.28
N ILE A 224 8.70 15.60 4.96
CA ILE A 224 8.70 15.53 6.42
C ILE A 224 9.60 16.66 6.96
N PRO A 225 9.11 17.57 7.81
CA PRO A 225 9.94 18.63 8.39
C PRO A 225 11.13 18.07 9.19
N SER A 226 12.28 18.74 9.12
CA SER A 226 13.48 18.39 9.90
C SER A 226 13.24 18.44 11.41
N ASP A 227 12.37 19.36 11.85
CA ASP A 227 12.00 19.53 13.26
C ASP A 227 11.27 18.31 13.81
N THR A 228 10.39 17.71 12.99
CA THR A 228 9.70 16.46 13.31
C THR A 228 10.69 15.31 13.47
N LEU A 229 11.65 15.17 12.55
CA LEU A 229 12.67 14.12 12.63
C LEU A 229 13.64 14.32 13.81
N SER A 230 13.93 15.57 14.16
CA SER A 230 14.75 15.92 15.33
C SER A 230 14.05 15.54 16.64
N ARG A 231 12.74 15.81 16.75
CA ARG A 231 11.93 15.46 17.93
C ARG A 231 11.61 13.98 18.03
N PHE A 232 11.36 13.33 16.89
CA PHE A 232 10.99 11.93 16.77
C PHE A 232 11.92 11.18 15.81
N PRO A 233 13.14 10.81 16.26
CA PRO A 233 14.05 9.98 15.51
C PRO A 233 13.40 8.64 15.11
N GLY A 234 13.26 8.42 13.81
CA GLY A 234 12.58 7.26 13.23
C GLY A 234 11.11 7.48 12.89
N PHE A 235 10.58 8.71 12.95
CA PHE A 235 9.32 9.05 12.31
C PHE A 235 9.43 8.78 10.80
N ASP A 236 8.49 8.01 10.28
CA ASP A 236 8.36 7.71 8.84
C ASP A 236 6.90 7.38 8.53
N ILE A 237 6.54 7.46 7.25
CA ILE A 237 5.18 7.18 6.77
C ILE A 237 5.23 5.98 5.82
N TYR A 238 4.54 4.91 6.20
CA TYR A 238 4.39 3.70 5.39
C TYR A 238 3.08 3.78 4.61
N TYR A 239 3.15 3.72 3.27
CA TYR A 239 1.98 3.79 2.40
C TYR A 239 1.55 2.38 2.03
N ILE A 240 0.51 1.89 2.70
CA ILE A 240 0.07 0.48 2.62
C ILE A 240 -0.81 0.22 1.39
N HIS A 241 -1.61 1.22 0.99
CA HIS A 241 -2.47 1.11 -0.19
C HIS A 241 -2.73 2.49 -0.79
N ALA A 242 -2.94 2.53 -2.10
CA ALA A 242 -3.32 3.73 -2.85
C ALA A 242 -4.39 3.39 -3.88
N PHE A 243 -5.36 4.28 -4.06
CA PHE A 243 -6.40 4.14 -5.07
C PHE A 243 -6.95 5.50 -5.51
N ALA A 244 -7.46 5.55 -6.73
CA ALA A 244 -8.24 6.67 -7.23
C ALA A 244 -9.72 6.34 -7.15
N SER A 245 -10.54 7.31 -6.73
CA SER A 245 -11.99 7.21 -6.70
C SER A 245 -12.59 8.56 -7.06
N GLU A 246 -13.46 8.57 -8.07
CA GLU A 246 -14.03 9.79 -8.66
C GLU A 246 -12.93 10.78 -9.10
N ARG A 247 -12.82 11.94 -8.44
CA ARG A 247 -11.82 12.99 -8.70
C ARG A 247 -10.73 13.08 -7.63
N PHE A 248 -10.63 12.06 -6.79
CA PHE A 248 -9.75 12.05 -5.63
C PHE A 248 -8.77 10.89 -5.70
N VAL A 249 -7.62 11.10 -5.08
CA VAL A 249 -6.62 10.07 -4.79
C VAL A 249 -6.57 9.85 -3.30
N TYR A 250 -6.57 8.60 -2.89
CA TYR A 250 -6.54 8.20 -1.49
C TYR A 250 -5.32 7.34 -1.21
N PHE A 251 -4.78 7.49 -0.01
CA PHE A 251 -3.76 6.60 0.54
C PHE A 251 -4.19 6.10 1.91
N VAL A 252 -3.92 4.83 2.17
CA VAL A 252 -4.00 4.26 3.52
C VAL A 252 -2.58 4.16 4.05
N THR A 253 -2.31 4.89 5.12
CA THR A 253 -0.97 5.04 5.69
C THR A 253 -0.89 4.48 7.09
N LEU A 254 0.34 4.16 7.51
CA LEU A 254 0.69 3.89 8.89
C LEU A 254 1.87 4.77 9.25
N GLN A 255 1.73 5.57 10.31
CA GLN A 255 2.78 6.48 10.75
C GLN A 255 2.87 6.49 12.28
N LEU A 256 3.98 6.99 12.81
CA LEU A 256 4.12 7.21 14.25
C LEU A 256 3.06 8.22 14.71
N ASP A 257 2.37 7.91 15.79
CA ASP A 257 1.49 8.85 16.47
C ASP A 257 2.34 9.77 17.34
N THR A 258 2.57 11.00 16.88
CA THR A 258 3.43 11.98 17.57
C THR A 258 2.77 12.61 18.79
N GLU A 259 1.47 12.42 19.00
CA GLU A 259 0.76 12.88 20.19
C GLU A 259 0.82 11.83 21.31
N LEU A 260 0.74 10.54 20.95
CA LEU A 260 0.83 9.42 21.90
C LEU A 260 2.25 8.94 22.16
N SER A 261 3.18 9.12 21.21
CA SER A 261 4.57 8.68 21.35
C SER A 261 5.41 9.70 22.10
N ALA A 262 6.23 9.22 23.03
CA ALA A 262 7.15 10.09 23.76
C ALA A 262 8.29 10.60 22.85
N PRO A 263 8.65 11.90 22.92
CA PRO A 263 9.79 12.42 22.19
C PRO A 263 11.10 11.83 22.74
N ALA A 264 12.14 11.75 21.89
CA ALA A 264 13.41 11.09 22.26
C ALA A 264 14.14 11.75 23.44
N ALA A 265 13.84 13.01 23.76
CA ALA A 265 14.37 13.72 24.92
C ALA A 265 13.92 13.13 26.29
N ALA A 266 13.02 12.15 26.31
CA ALA A 266 12.46 11.57 27.53
C ALA A 266 13.35 10.51 28.24
N GLY A 267 14.62 10.34 27.86
CA GLY A 267 15.63 9.63 28.69
C GLY A 267 15.42 8.13 28.94
N GLY A 268 14.56 7.45 28.16
CA GLY A 268 14.33 6.01 28.21
C GLY A 268 14.03 5.42 26.82
N SER A 269 13.80 4.09 26.71
CA SER A 269 13.33 3.48 25.47
C SER A 269 11.93 4.01 25.13
N ALA A 270 11.87 5.12 24.40
CA ALA A 270 10.62 5.80 24.08
C ALA A 270 9.64 4.83 23.42
N GLU A 271 8.50 4.60 24.07
CA GLU A 271 7.45 3.75 23.51
C GLU A 271 6.91 4.40 22.23
N ARG A 272 6.90 3.64 21.13
CA ARG A 272 6.45 4.08 19.81
C ARG A 272 5.05 3.55 19.55
N PHE A 273 4.10 4.47 19.42
CA PHE A 273 2.73 4.19 19.02
C PHE A 273 2.53 4.58 17.57
N TYR A 274 1.73 3.82 16.84
CA TYR A 274 1.43 4.03 15.43
C TYR A 274 -0.07 4.18 15.24
N ALA A 275 -0.44 5.06 14.32
CA ALA A 275 -1.82 5.27 13.90
C ALA A 275 -1.95 4.99 12.41
N SER A 276 -2.95 4.19 12.04
CA SER A 276 -3.39 4.07 10.65
C SER A 276 -4.25 5.25 10.27
N LYS A 277 -4.05 5.76 9.05
CA LYS A 277 -4.75 6.95 8.57
C LYS A 277 -5.18 6.80 7.12
N ILE A 278 -6.21 7.54 6.74
CA ILE A 278 -6.60 7.76 5.37
C ILE A 278 -6.24 9.19 4.96
N VAL A 279 -5.45 9.28 3.92
CA VAL A 279 -5.06 10.53 3.27
C VAL A 279 -5.88 10.70 2.01
N ARG A 280 -6.27 11.93 1.67
CA ARG A 280 -6.94 12.26 0.40
C ARG A 280 -6.35 13.53 -0.22
N LEU A 281 -6.21 13.51 -1.55
CA LEU A 281 -5.90 14.66 -2.40
C LEU A 281 -6.91 14.75 -3.55
N CYS A 282 -7.16 15.96 -4.07
CA CYS A 282 -7.81 16.14 -5.36
C CYS A 282 -6.83 15.80 -6.50
N ALA A 283 -7.31 15.13 -7.54
CA ALA A 283 -6.47 14.76 -8.67
C ALA A 283 -6.00 15.98 -9.51
N ASP A 284 -6.78 17.05 -9.51
CA ASP A 284 -6.54 18.31 -10.23
C ASP A 284 -5.85 19.39 -9.37
N ASP A 285 -5.50 19.08 -8.12
CA ASP A 285 -4.81 20.00 -7.23
C ASP A 285 -3.29 19.86 -7.34
N ALA A 286 -2.70 20.69 -8.20
CA ALA A 286 -1.26 20.75 -8.38
C ALA A 286 -0.50 21.34 -7.17
N LYS A 287 -1.17 22.04 -6.25
CA LYS A 287 -0.55 22.77 -5.12
C LYS A 287 -0.63 22.03 -3.79
N PHE A 288 -1.28 20.86 -3.75
CA PHE A 288 -1.41 20.00 -2.56
C PHE A 288 -2.21 20.62 -1.39
N TYR A 289 -2.97 21.69 -1.63
CA TYR A 289 -3.83 22.30 -0.60
C TYR A 289 -5.03 21.44 -0.20
N SER A 290 -5.40 20.48 -1.02
CA SER A 290 -6.49 19.52 -0.78
C SER A 290 -6.10 18.38 0.16
N TYR A 291 -4.86 18.35 0.65
CA TYR A 291 -4.37 17.33 1.58
C TYR A 291 -5.23 17.29 2.84
N VAL A 292 -5.78 16.12 3.14
CA VAL A 292 -6.46 15.84 4.40
C VAL A 292 -6.05 14.47 4.90
N GLU A 293 -6.04 14.31 6.23
CA GLU A 293 -5.63 13.07 6.90
C GLU A 293 -6.57 12.80 8.08
N PHE A 294 -7.11 11.57 8.14
CA PHE A 294 -8.01 11.12 9.22
C PHE A 294 -7.54 9.78 9.75
N THR A 295 -7.62 9.58 11.07
CA THR A 295 -7.33 8.28 11.68
C THR A 295 -8.35 7.23 11.23
N LEU A 296 -7.84 6.08 10.80
CA LEU A 296 -8.60 4.87 10.52
C LEU A 296 -8.35 3.85 11.63
N ALA A 297 -9.42 3.49 12.33
CA ALA A 297 -9.40 2.42 13.30
C ALA A 297 -10.78 1.76 13.35
N CYS A 298 -10.84 0.57 13.91
CA CYS A 298 -12.08 -0.10 14.25
C CYS A 298 -11.95 -0.80 15.59
N SER A 299 -13.09 -1.09 16.22
CA SER A 299 -13.13 -1.72 17.53
C SER A 299 -14.09 -2.90 17.54
N ARG A 300 -13.78 -3.89 18.38
CA ARG A 300 -14.63 -5.05 18.68
C ARG A 300 -14.52 -5.34 20.17
N ASP A 301 -15.66 -5.44 20.86
CA ASP A 301 -15.73 -5.75 22.29
C ASP A 301 -14.85 -4.85 23.17
N GLY A 302 -14.77 -3.55 22.84
CA GLY A 302 -13.94 -2.57 23.54
C GLY A 302 -12.45 -2.61 23.21
N LEU A 303 -12.00 -3.53 22.37
CA LEU A 303 -10.61 -3.62 21.90
C LEU A 303 -10.43 -2.83 20.60
N GLU A 304 -9.39 -2.01 20.53
CA GLU A 304 -9.05 -1.20 19.36
C GLU A 304 -8.07 -1.92 18.42
N TYR A 305 -8.34 -1.81 17.12
CA TYR A 305 -7.54 -2.31 16.01
C TYR A 305 -7.14 -1.13 15.14
N GLY A 306 -5.93 -0.62 15.36
CA GLY A 306 -5.42 0.62 14.75
C GLY A 306 -4.23 0.42 13.81
N LEU A 307 -3.79 -0.83 13.57
CA LEU A 307 -2.60 -1.14 12.75
C LEU A 307 -2.99 -1.83 11.44
N VAL A 308 -3.24 -1.05 10.39
CA VAL A 308 -3.55 -1.58 9.06
C VAL A 308 -2.43 -2.48 8.52
N GLN A 309 -2.82 -3.63 7.99
CA GLN A 309 -1.93 -4.63 7.38
C GLN A 309 -2.11 -4.67 5.87
N ALA A 310 -3.35 -4.53 5.41
CA ALA A 310 -3.70 -4.52 4.00
C ALA A 310 -5.02 -3.77 3.82
N ALA A 311 -5.20 -3.17 2.64
CA ALA A 311 -6.46 -2.54 2.27
C ALA A 311 -6.76 -2.76 0.79
N SER A 312 -8.04 -2.73 0.42
CA SER A 312 -8.51 -2.84 -0.95
C SER A 312 -9.85 -2.14 -1.11
N VAL A 313 -10.05 -1.47 -2.23
CA VAL A 313 -11.35 -0.87 -2.58
C VAL A 313 -12.09 -1.76 -3.55
N ALA A 314 -13.35 -2.03 -3.23
CA ALA A 314 -14.22 -2.81 -4.10
C ALA A 314 -15.67 -2.32 -4.00
N ARG A 315 -16.45 -2.66 -5.02
CA ARG A 315 -17.91 -2.55 -4.97
C ARG A 315 -18.47 -3.83 -4.35
N PRO A 316 -19.22 -3.75 -3.23
CA PRO A 316 -19.64 -4.92 -2.46
C PRO A 316 -20.69 -5.81 -3.18
N GLY A 317 -21.18 -5.39 -4.35
CA GLY A 317 -22.27 -6.05 -5.07
C GLY A 317 -23.61 -5.92 -4.35
N ARG A 318 -24.69 -6.36 -5.00
CA ARG A 318 -26.07 -6.08 -4.55
C ARG A 318 -26.43 -6.65 -3.18
N ARG A 319 -25.88 -7.81 -2.81
CA ARG A 319 -26.24 -8.50 -1.54
C ARG A 319 -25.62 -7.79 -0.34
N LEU A 320 -24.30 -7.60 -0.36
CA LEU A 320 -23.59 -6.93 0.72
C LEU A 320 -23.94 -5.44 0.79
N ALA A 321 -24.17 -4.76 -0.35
CA ALA A 321 -24.68 -3.39 -0.35
C ALA A 321 -26.02 -3.28 0.41
N ARG A 322 -26.98 -4.18 0.12
CA ARG A 322 -28.28 -4.22 0.83
C ARG A 322 -28.14 -4.48 2.33
N SER A 323 -27.29 -5.42 2.74
CA SER A 323 -27.09 -5.68 4.18
C SER A 323 -26.40 -4.53 4.92
N LEU A 324 -25.60 -3.73 4.21
CA LEU A 324 -24.92 -2.55 4.78
C LEU A 324 -25.74 -1.25 4.61
N GLY A 325 -26.93 -1.30 4.00
CA GLY A 325 -27.74 -0.10 3.71
C GLY A 325 -27.08 0.86 2.70
N LEU A 326 -26.22 0.35 1.82
CA LEU A 326 -25.48 1.14 0.84
C LEU A 326 -26.20 1.16 -0.52
N PRO A 327 -26.12 2.28 -1.27
CA PRO A 327 -26.64 2.34 -2.63
C PRO A 327 -25.87 1.39 -3.57
N GLU A 328 -26.53 0.92 -4.63
CA GLU A 328 -25.85 0.10 -5.65
C GLU A 328 -24.74 0.92 -6.32
N GLY A 329 -23.56 0.31 -6.46
CA GLY A 329 -22.39 0.96 -7.08
C GLY A 329 -21.48 1.72 -6.11
N GLU A 330 -21.88 1.88 -4.84
CA GLU A 330 -21.05 2.49 -3.80
C GLU A 330 -19.74 1.73 -3.63
N GLU A 331 -18.64 2.47 -3.55
CA GLU A 331 -17.31 1.92 -3.26
C GLU A 331 -17.09 1.79 -1.76
N VAL A 332 -16.50 0.67 -1.35
CA VAL A 332 -16.18 0.38 0.05
C VAL A 332 -14.70 0.06 0.16
N LEU A 333 -14.04 0.71 1.12
CA LEU A 333 -12.69 0.37 1.53
C LEU A 333 -12.74 -0.78 2.54
N PHE A 334 -12.19 -1.92 2.17
CA PHE A 334 -11.96 -3.07 3.05
C PHE A 334 -10.53 -2.95 3.59
N ALA A 335 -10.36 -3.02 4.90
CA ALA A 335 -9.04 -2.92 5.52
C ALA A 335 -8.90 -3.91 6.68
N ALA A 336 -7.79 -4.65 6.69
CA ALA A 336 -7.45 -5.59 7.74
C ALA A 336 -6.51 -4.90 8.75
N PHE A 337 -6.86 -4.96 10.03
CA PHE A 337 -6.11 -4.32 11.12
C PHE A 337 -5.62 -5.36 12.13
N ALA A 338 -4.42 -5.17 12.64
CA ALA A 338 -3.93 -5.86 13.83
C ALA A 338 -4.29 -5.07 15.10
N ARG A 339 -4.42 -5.78 16.22
CA ARG A 339 -4.79 -5.20 17.52
C ARG A 339 -3.72 -4.26 18.08
N GLY A 340 -4.17 -3.19 18.74
CA GLY A 340 -3.33 -2.24 19.46
C GLY A 340 -2.68 -1.20 18.55
N GLN A 341 -1.63 -0.56 19.05
CA GLN A 341 -0.96 0.58 18.41
C GLN A 341 0.59 0.47 18.43
N LYS A 342 1.16 -0.62 18.96
CA LYS A 342 2.62 -0.85 18.98
C LYS A 342 3.01 -1.82 17.86
N ARG A 343 3.89 -1.42 16.93
CA ARG A 343 4.49 -2.35 15.94
C ARG A 343 5.46 -3.30 16.65
N ARG A 344 5.05 -4.55 16.90
CA ARG A 344 6.01 -5.62 17.24
C ARG A 344 6.49 -6.26 15.94
N ARG A 345 7.69 -5.90 15.49
CA ARG A 345 8.28 -6.35 14.21
C ARG A 345 8.56 -7.86 14.14
N ALA A 346 8.44 -8.61 15.24
CA ALA A 346 8.92 -9.98 15.36
C ALA A 346 7.95 -10.98 16.03
N GLU A 347 6.70 -10.60 16.34
CA GLU A 347 5.73 -11.54 16.93
C GLU A 347 4.58 -11.79 15.96
N GLN A 348 4.20 -13.07 15.87
CA GLN A 348 3.10 -13.65 15.08
C GLN A 348 1.86 -12.76 15.04
N PRO A 349 1.02 -12.84 13.98
CA PRO A 349 -0.15 -11.99 13.89
C PRO A 349 -1.01 -12.21 15.13
N GLY A 350 -1.05 -11.17 15.97
CA GLY A 350 -2.04 -11.11 17.03
C GLY A 350 -3.44 -11.12 16.45
N GLU A 351 -4.42 -10.91 17.30
CA GLU A 351 -5.82 -10.75 16.89
C GLU A 351 -5.93 -9.72 15.75
N SER A 352 -6.63 -10.10 14.67
CA SER A 352 -6.86 -9.24 13.51
C SER A 352 -8.35 -9.08 13.22
N LEU A 353 -8.71 -7.95 12.62
CA LEU A 353 -10.09 -7.60 12.31
C LEU A 353 -10.17 -7.03 10.89
N LEU A 354 -11.13 -7.55 10.09
CA LEU A 354 -11.47 -6.99 8.79
C LEU A 354 -12.60 -5.98 8.96
N CYS A 355 -12.33 -4.73 8.61
CA CYS A 355 -13.23 -3.59 8.77
C CYS A 355 -13.61 -3.01 7.41
N LEU A 356 -14.82 -2.47 7.33
CA LEU A 356 -15.40 -1.91 6.11
C LEU A 356 -15.70 -0.43 6.31
N PHE A 357 -15.24 0.40 5.38
CA PHE A 357 -15.44 1.85 5.40
C PHE A 357 -16.10 2.27 4.08
N PRO A 358 -17.42 2.48 4.04
CA PRO A 358 -18.09 3.03 2.87
C PRO A 358 -17.50 4.40 2.51
N LEU A 359 -17.06 4.58 1.26
CA LEU A 359 -16.36 5.81 0.88
C LEU A 359 -17.26 7.04 0.99
N ARG A 360 -18.58 6.91 0.83
CA ARG A 360 -19.55 7.95 1.17
C ARG A 360 -19.38 8.47 2.60
N HIS A 361 -19.33 7.60 3.60
CA HIS A 361 -19.17 8.04 5.00
C HIS A 361 -17.82 8.71 5.22
N VAL A 362 -16.75 8.20 4.61
CA VAL A 362 -15.43 8.85 4.65
C VAL A 362 -15.51 10.25 4.04
N LYS A 363 -16.13 10.41 2.86
CA LYS A 363 -16.33 11.71 2.19
C LYS A 363 -17.14 12.67 3.04
N GLU A 364 -18.22 12.21 3.67
CA GLU A 364 -19.07 13.01 4.57
C GLU A 364 -18.28 13.49 5.80
N ARG A 365 -17.47 12.63 6.43
CA ARG A 365 -16.61 13.01 7.56
C ARG A 365 -15.56 14.04 7.18
N ILE A 366 -14.90 13.85 6.03
CA ILE A 366 -13.94 14.81 5.51
C ILE A 366 -14.64 16.16 5.25
N LYS A 367 -15.79 16.15 4.56
CA LYS A 367 -16.56 17.36 4.26
C LYS A 367 -16.96 18.10 5.53
N ALA A 368 -17.50 17.39 6.52
CA ALA A 368 -17.94 17.98 7.79
C ALA A 368 -16.77 18.62 8.55
N ARG A 369 -15.60 17.98 8.57
CA ARG A 369 -14.41 18.53 9.24
C ARG A 369 -13.87 19.76 8.52
N ILE A 370 -13.82 19.74 7.19
CA ILE A 370 -13.44 20.91 6.38
C ILE A 370 -14.40 22.07 6.69
N GLN A 371 -15.72 21.84 6.59
CA GLN A 371 -16.71 22.87 6.90
C GLN A 371 -16.54 23.43 8.32
N SER A 372 -16.31 22.57 9.32
CA SER A 372 -16.02 23.02 10.69
C SER A 372 -14.77 23.90 10.77
N CYS A 373 -13.70 23.57 10.03
CA CYS A 373 -12.48 24.36 9.99
C CYS A 373 -12.72 25.74 9.35
N TYR A 374 -13.53 25.82 8.30
CA TYR A 374 -13.91 27.09 7.65
C TYR A 374 -14.80 27.98 8.54
N HIS A 375 -15.48 27.41 9.54
CA HIS A 375 -16.17 28.19 10.58
C HIS A 375 -15.22 28.69 11.69
N GLY A 376 -13.91 28.43 11.59
CA GLY A 376 -12.93 28.85 12.60
C GLY A 376 -12.86 27.94 13.83
N ASN A 377 -13.46 26.74 13.79
CA ASN A 377 -13.50 25.85 14.96
C ASN A 377 -12.25 24.96 15.06
N GLY A 378 -11.43 25.21 16.07
CA GLY A 378 -10.27 24.40 16.44
C GLY A 378 -8.99 24.75 15.67
N LYS A 379 -8.04 23.81 15.64
CA LYS A 379 -6.79 23.90 14.86
C LYS A 379 -6.79 22.87 13.73
N LEU A 380 -5.84 22.98 12.80
CA LEU A 380 -5.65 21.98 11.73
C LEU A 380 -5.26 20.60 12.29
N SER A 381 -4.54 20.55 13.41
CA SER A 381 -4.15 19.33 14.13
C SER A 381 -3.46 18.29 13.23
N LEU A 382 -2.35 18.69 12.60
CA LEU A 382 -1.51 17.84 11.77
C LEU A 382 -0.06 17.80 12.31
N PRO A 383 0.16 17.09 13.44
CA PRO A 383 1.29 17.33 14.34
C PRO A 383 2.67 16.94 13.80
N TRP A 384 2.73 16.18 12.71
CA TRP A 384 3.99 15.82 12.07
C TRP A 384 4.42 16.83 11.00
N LEU A 385 3.48 17.62 10.47
CA LEU A 385 3.71 18.60 9.41
C LEU A 385 3.79 20.04 9.94
N LEU A 386 3.04 20.35 11.00
CA LEU A 386 2.83 21.71 11.54
C LEU A 386 3.50 21.94 12.89
#